data_AF-A0A2S0N652-F1
#
_entry.id   AF-A0A2S0N652-F1
#
_cell.length_a   1.000
_cell.length_b   1.000
_cell.length_c   1.000
_cell.angle_alpha   90.00
_cell.angle_beta   90.00
_cell.angle_gamma   90.00
#
_symmetry.space_group_name_H-M   'P 1'
#
loop_
_entity.id
_entity.type
_entity.pdbx_description
1 polymer ?
#
loop_
_entity_poly.entity_id
_entity_poly.type
_entity_poly.pdbx_seq_one_letter_code
_entity_poly.pdbx_strand_id
1 'polypeptide(L)'
;MDNETPCLILDITDAHAWEGYRGAKRIDEKGRPSVLQTSLISARSEAQRLGREHPGRTFGIFQIVEAAIPLTVPSRVTFHGEPLVEHVSSTLVEVGPEVAPF
;
A
#
# COMPACT_ATOMS: atom_id res chain seq x y z
N MET A 1 -13.78 16.51 9.90
CA MET A 1 -13.40 15.14 10.29
C MET A 1 -12.46 14.69 9.21
N ASP A 2 -11.17 14.94 9.43
CA ASP A 2 -10.15 14.63 8.44
C ASP A 2 -9.90 13.12 8.49
N ASN A 3 -10.17 12.46 7.37
CA ASN A 3 -10.05 11.02 7.24
C ASN A 3 -8.54 10.69 7.25
N GLU A 4 -8.04 10.12 8.34
CA GLU A 4 -6.67 9.62 8.52
C GLU A 4 -6.44 8.35 7.68
N THR A 5 -6.74 8.42 6.38
CA THR A 5 -6.49 7.29 5.49
C THR A 5 -5.12 7.44 4.86
N PRO A 6 -4.24 6.42 5.01
CA PRO A 6 -2.93 6.45 4.40
C PRO A 6 -3.04 6.53 2.88
N CYS A 7 -2.22 7.39 2.30
CA CYS A 7 -2.18 7.70 0.89
C CYS A 7 -0.78 7.49 0.35
N LEU A 8 -0.70 6.94 -0.85
CA LEU A 8 0.52 6.74 -1.60
C LEU A 8 0.62 7.80 -2.70
N ILE A 9 1.80 8.38 -2.89
CA ILE A 9 2.07 9.24 -4.05
C ILE A 9 2.97 8.46 -5.01
N LEU A 10 2.55 8.38 -6.27
CA LEU A 10 3.30 7.72 -7.33
C LEU A 10 3.45 8.65 -8.52
N ASP A 11 4.63 8.66 -9.14
CA ASP A 11 4.84 9.29 -10.43
C ASP A 11 4.21 8.43 -11.53
N ILE A 12 3.23 9.02 -12.23
CA ILE A 12 2.44 8.36 -13.27
C ILE A 12 2.63 9.03 -14.64
N THR A 13 3.70 9.80 -14.81
CA THR A 13 4.02 10.51 -16.06
C THR A 13 3.97 9.58 -17.27
N ASP A 14 4.51 8.37 -17.11
CA ASP A 14 4.58 7.35 -18.17
C ASP A 14 3.51 6.25 -18.02
N ALA A 15 2.39 6.52 -17.34
CA ALA A 15 1.35 5.50 -17.10
C ALA A 15 0.74 4.92 -18.38
N HIS A 16 0.81 5.65 -19.49
CA HIS A 16 0.40 5.18 -20.81
C HIS A 16 1.26 4.02 -21.34
N ALA A 17 2.49 3.86 -20.84
CA ALA A 17 3.41 2.78 -21.17
C ALA A 17 3.28 1.58 -20.22
N TRP A 18 2.41 1.65 -19.20
CA TRP A 18 2.15 0.52 -18.31
C TRP A 18 1.38 -0.55 -19.08
N GLU A 19 2.10 -1.57 -19.55
CA GLU A 19 1.46 -2.75 -20.15
C GLU A 19 0.60 -3.46 -19.09
N GLY A 20 -0.68 -3.68 -19.39
CA GLY A 20 -1.58 -4.46 -18.53
C GLY A 20 -1.04 -5.88 -18.37
N TYR A 21 -0.55 -6.23 -17.18
CA TYR A 21 0.26 -7.43 -17.00
C TYR A 21 -0.54 -8.67 -16.55
N ARG A 22 -0.28 -9.81 -17.21
CA ARG A 22 -0.65 -11.19 -16.80
C ARG A 22 0.45 -11.79 -15.90
N GLY A 23 0.41 -11.56 -14.58
CA GLY A 23 1.35 -12.12 -13.58
C GLY A 23 2.28 -11.12 -12.85
N ALA A 24 1.69 -10.11 -12.19
CA ALA A 24 2.36 -8.95 -11.60
C ALA A 24 3.76 -9.23 -10.99
N LYS A 25 4.75 -8.39 -11.35
CA LYS A 25 6.11 -8.39 -10.81
C LYS A 25 6.33 -7.21 -9.86
N ARG A 26 7.36 -7.31 -9.02
CA ARG A 26 7.76 -6.29 -8.04
C ARG A 26 8.06 -4.96 -8.76
N ILE A 27 7.53 -3.84 -8.24
CA ILE A 27 7.82 -2.49 -8.73
C ILE A 27 9.33 -2.25 -8.63
N ASP A 28 9.95 -1.76 -9.70
CA ASP A 28 11.37 -1.48 -9.77
C ASP A 28 11.78 -0.42 -8.72
N GLU A 29 13.06 -0.35 -8.37
CA GLU A 29 13.51 0.56 -7.31
C GLU A 29 13.32 2.03 -7.64
N LYS A 30 13.18 2.37 -8.93
CA LYS A 30 12.97 3.73 -9.42
C LYS A 30 11.50 4.16 -9.40
N GLY A 31 10.56 3.21 -9.45
CA GLY A 31 9.12 3.42 -9.36
C GLY A 31 8.53 3.10 -8.00
N ARG A 32 9.35 2.71 -7.01
CA ARG A 32 8.87 2.54 -5.64
C ARG A 32 8.25 3.84 -5.15
N PRO A 33 7.06 3.80 -4.54
CA PRO A 33 6.46 4.98 -3.97
C PRO A 33 7.40 5.58 -2.94
N SER A 34 7.78 6.84 -3.16
CA SER A 34 8.84 7.49 -2.40
C SER A 34 8.39 7.89 -1.00
N VAL A 35 7.08 8.10 -0.79
CA VAL A 35 6.53 8.58 0.48
C VAL A 35 5.11 8.06 0.69
N LEU A 36 4.89 7.40 1.83
CA LEU A 36 3.57 7.11 2.38
C LEU A 36 3.14 8.31 3.23
N GLN A 37 1.93 8.81 3.00
CA GLN A 37 1.35 9.95 3.70
C GLN A 37 0.22 9.47 4.60
N THR A 38 0.14 9.97 5.82
CA THR A 38 -0.85 9.52 6.82
C THR A 38 -2.24 10.08 6.58
N SER A 39 -2.37 11.12 5.76
CA SER A 39 -3.66 11.72 5.41
C SER A 39 -3.73 12.20 3.97
N LEU A 40 -4.95 12.31 3.45
CA LEU A 40 -5.21 12.88 2.13
C LEU A 40 -4.77 14.35 2.02
N ILE A 41 -4.86 15.11 3.12
CA ILE A 41 -4.46 16.53 3.13
C ILE A 41 -2.95 16.63 2.96
N SER A 42 -2.18 15.88 3.75
CA SER A 42 -0.72 15.83 3.65
C SER A 42 -0.29 15.34 2.27
N ALA A 43 -0.97 14.32 1.73
CA ALA A 43 -0.70 13.79 0.40
C ALA A 43 -0.94 14.81 -0.72
N ARG A 44 -2.00 15.62 -0.63
CA ARG A 44 -2.28 16.68 -1.60
C ARG A 44 -1.24 17.78 -1.55
N SER A 45 -0.86 18.21 -0.35
CA SER A 45 0.18 19.23 -0.17
C SER A 45 1.51 18.75 -0.77
N GLU A 46 1.88 17.51 -0.50
CA GLU A 46 3.12 16.92 -1.02
C GLU A 46 3.08 16.73 -2.54
N ALA A 47 1.98 16.24 -3.10
CA ALA A 47 1.83 16.10 -4.55
C ALA A 47 1.95 17.45 -5.27
N GLN A 48 1.41 18.53 -4.68
CA GLN A 48 1.57 19.89 -5.21
C GLN A 48 3.03 20.36 -5.13
N ARG A 49 3.71 20.08 -4.01
CA ARG A 49 5.14 20.39 -3.84
C ARG A 49 5.98 19.69 -4.91
N LEU A 50 5.75 18.39 -5.11
CA LEU A 50 6.44 17.58 -6.12
C LEU A 50 6.17 18.07 -7.55
N GLY A 51 4.92 18.44 -7.87
CA GLY A 51 4.57 19.02 -9.17
C GLY A 51 5.27 20.35 -9.46
N ARG A 52 5.54 21.17 -8.42
CA ARG A 52 6.33 22.41 -8.57
C ARG A 52 7.82 22.14 -8.76
N GLU A 53 8.36 21.14 -8.05
CA GLU A 53 9.77 20.76 -8.12
C GLU A 53 10.13 20.03 -9.43
N HIS A 54 9.17 19.33 -10.03
CA HIS A 54 9.36 18.55 -11.25
C HIS A 54 8.37 18.95 -12.36
N PRO A 55 8.58 20.09 -13.04
CA PRO A 55 7.72 20.53 -14.14
C PRO A 55 7.63 19.46 -15.25
N GLY A 56 6.42 19.20 -15.72
CA GLY A 56 6.16 18.21 -16.78
C GLY A 56 5.95 16.77 -16.29
N ARG A 57 6.07 16.51 -14.97
CA ARG A 57 5.71 15.22 -14.37
C ARG A 57 4.30 15.24 -13.79
N THR A 58 3.67 14.07 -13.74
CA THR A 58 2.32 13.87 -13.19
C THR A 58 2.39 12.96 -11.97
N PHE A 59 1.92 13.45 -10.83
CA PHE A 59 1.88 12.68 -9.58
C PHE A 59 0.43 12.30 -9.24
N GLY A 60 0.18 11.00 -9.13
CA GLY A 60 -1.10 10.44 -8.71
C GLY A 60 -1.12 10.20 -7.20
N ILE A 61 -2.26 10.49 -6.57
CA ILE A 61 -2.52 10.18 -5.15
C ILE A 61 -3.43 8.96 -5.11
N PHE A 62 -3.00 7.91 -4.42
CA PHE A 62 -3.71 6.66 -4.28
C PHE A 62 -4.04 6.43 -2.81
N GLN A 63 -5.33 6.37 -2.47
CA GLN A 63 -5.76 6.01 -1.13
C GLN A 63 -5.62 4.50 -0.96
N ILE A 64 -5.01 4.07 0.14
CA ILE A 64 -4.95 2.64 0.46
C ILE A 64 -6.30 2.24 1.04
N VAL A 65 -7.02 1.38 0.32
CA VAL A 65 -8.33 0.86 0.72
C VAL A 65 -8.21 -0.51 1.39
N GLU A 66 -7.27 -1.34 0.92
CA GLU A 66 -7.03 -2.69 1.42
C GLU A 66 -5.53 -2.94 1.51
N ALA A 67 -5.11 -3.72 2.51
CA ALA A 67 -3.74 -4.17 2.69
C ALA A 67 -3.71 -5.69 2.86
N ALA A 68 -2.71 -6.33 2.25
CA ALA A 68 -2.41 -7.73 2.51
C ALA A 68 -1.53 -7.83 3.76
N ILE A 69 -2.05 -8.41 4.84
CA ILE A 69 -1.30 -8.64 6.07
C ILE A 69 -0.93 -10.12 6.22
N PRO A 70 0.26 -10.42 6.78
CA PRO A 70 0.60 -11.79 7.14
C PRO A 70 -0.19 -12.20 8.38
N LEU A 71 -0.88 -13.33 8.28
CA LEU A 71 -1.58 -13.98 9.39
C LEU A 71 -0.95 -15.34 9.66
N THR A 72 -0.54 -15.57 10.90
CA THR A 72 -0.09 -16.87 11.35
C THR A 72 -1.29 -17.74 11.66
N VAL A 73 -1.48 -18.82 10.90
CA VAL A 73 -2.60 -19.74 11.06
C VAL A 73 -2.07 -21.13 11.44
N PRO A 74 -2.61 -21.76 12.48
CA PRO A 74 -2.24 -23.12 12.81
C PRO A 74 -2.70 -24.08 11.72
N SER A 75 -1.75 -24.82 11.14
CA SER A 75 -2.00 -25.84 10.12
C SER A 75 -2.30 -27.21 10.73
N ARG A 76 -1.83 -27.46 11.95
CA ARG A 76 -2.09 -28.68 12.74
C ARG A 76 -2.28 -28.31 14.19
N VAL A 77 -3.25 -28.93 14.84
CA VAL A 77 -3.56 -28.75 16.26
C VAL A 77 -3.59 -30.08 16.99
N THR A 78 -3.30 -30.08 18.29
CA THR A 78 -3.49 -31.25 19.17
C THR A 78 -4.98 -31.54 19.38
N PHE A 79 -5.32 -32.69 19.97
CA PHE A 79 -6.69 -32.96 20.42
C PHE A 79 -7.21 -31.95 21.46
N HIS A 80 -6.32 -31.22 22.14
CA HIS A 80 -6.66 -30.14 23.06
C HIS A 80 -6.75 -28.76 22.39
N GLY A 81 -6.56 -28.68 21.07
CA GLY A 81 -6.63 -27.44 20.30
C GLY A 81 -5.34 -26.60 20.30
N GLU A 82 -4.23 -27.13 20.83
CA GLU A 82 -2.96 -26.41 20.85
C GLU A 82 -2.26 -26.48 19.49
N PRO A 83 -1.69 -25.39 18.97
CA PRO A 83 -1.04 -25.39 17.67
C PRO A 83 0.27 -26.19 17.69
N LEU A 84 0.40 -27.16 16.78
CA LEU A 84 1.60 -27.99 16.60
C LEU A 84 2.50 -27.46 15.48
N VAL A 85 1.88 -26.93 14.42
CA VAL A 85 2.59 -26.40 13.25
C VAL A 85 1.83 -25.18 12.76
N GLU A 86 2.53 -24.07 12.63
CA GLU A 86 1.98 -22.82 12.11
C GLU A 86 2.43 -22.58 10.67
N HIS A 87 1.59 -21.91 9.89
CA HIS A 87 1.95 -21.41 8.57
C HIS A 87 1.55 -19.94 8.44
N VAL A 88 2.36 -19.16 7.73
CA VAL A 88 2.03 -17.77 7.41
C VAL A 88 1.21 -17.76 6.13
N SER A 89 -0.01 -17.25 6.22
CA SER A 89 -0.87 -16.97 5.07
C SER A 89 -1.02 -15.45 4.93
N SER A 90 -1.34 -14.97 3.73
CA SER A 90 -1.63 -13.55 3.50
C SER A 90 -3.12 -13.35 3.33
N THR A 91 -3.72 -12.45 4.11
CA THR A 91 -5.14 -12.09 3.97
C THR A 91 -5.27 -10.61 3.64
N LEU A 92 -6.24 -10.28 2.78
CA LEU A 92 -6.61 -8.88 2.52
C LEU A 92 -7.49 -8.39 3.67
N VAL A 93 -7.22 -7.18 4.14
CA VAL A 93 -7.98 -6.49 5.19
C VAL A 93 -8.20 -5.05 4.75
N GLU A 94 -9.41 -4.54 4.98
CA GLU A 94 -9.74 -3.14 4.77
C GLU A 94 -8.91 -2.25 5.71
N VAL A 95 -8.30 -1.19 5.18
CA VAL A 95 -7.45 -0.30 5.97
C VAL A 95 -8.32 0.66 6.77
N GLY A 96 -8.59 0.27 8.01
CA GLY A 96 -9.09 1.15 9.06
C GLY A 96 -7.96 1.75 9.91
N PRO A 97 -8.28 2.64 10.86
CA PRO A 97 -7.30 3.29 11.74
C PRO A 97 -6.48 2.32 12.61
N GLU A 98 -6.91 1.07 12.80
CA GLU A 98 -6.18 0.05 13.57
C GLU A 98 -5.16 -0.76 12.75
N VAL A 99 -5.35 -0.86 11.43
CA VAL A 99 -4.53 -1.73 10.55
C VAL A 99 -3.26 -1.02 10.08
N ALA A 100 -3.25 0.29 10.20
CA ALA A 100 -2.19 1.19 9.88
C ALA A 100 -1.48 1.61 11.18
N PRO A 101 -0.40 0.94 11.62
CA PRO A 101 0.36 1.38 12.79
C PRO A 101 1.15 2.64 12.42
N PHE A 102 0.50 3.80 12.42
CA PHE A 102 1.15 5.10 12.24
C PHE A 102 0.69 6.06 13.34
#